data_AF-A0A9D1CFD8-F1
#
_entry.id   AF-A0A9D1CFD8-F1
#
_cell.length_a   1.000
_cell.length_b   1.000
_cell.length_c   1.000
_cell.angle_alpha   90.00
_cell.angle_beta   90.00
_cell.angle_gamma   90.00
#
_symmetry.space_group_name_H-M   'P 1'
#
loop_
_entity.id
_entity.type
_entity.pdbx_description
1 polymer ?
#
loop_
_entity_poly.entity_id
_entity_poly.type
_entity_poly.pdbx_seq_one_letter_code
_entity_poly.pdbx_strand_id
1 'polypeptide(L)'
;MKKIILLILSSVYLFANTTNEYYVKYNDYTIGKITNFDTIEKGYLVAKPTGFLFSSLFPFENYIIYENGKQPKLKQKNKYKKDKYFLLDLVRQLSTARPKYKTYEKDNFSIQIKCDNSRCTYTRYDKKQNKFYDGYLTFTNKTLDKIYDSESTISFERIINEKLDIISLI
;
A
#
# COMPACT_ATOMS: atom_id res chain seq x y z
N MET A 1 22.88 -49.23 -13.00
CA MET A 1 22.50 -48.24 -11.97
C MET A 1 22.94 -46.85 -12.40
N LYS A 2 22.18 -46.16 -13.26
CA LYS A 2 22.47 -44.78 -13.72
C LYS A 2 21.20 -44.15 -14.30
N LYS A 3 20.21 -43.85 -13.47
CA LYS A 3 19.11 -42.89 -13.77
C LYS A 3 18.50 -42.49 -12.43
N ILE A 4 18.79 -41.28 -11.95
CA ILE A 4 18.01 -40.38 -11.08
C ILE A 4 18.97 -39.21 -10.76
N ILE A 5 19.18 -38.31 -11.73
CA ILE A 5 19.65 -36.94 -11.48
C ILE A 5 18.94 -36.07 -12.52
N LEU A 6 17.62 -35.91 -12.39
CA LEU A 6 16.88 -34.90 -13.16
C LEU A 6 15.50 -34.64 -12.56
N LEU A 7 15.40 -34.27 -11.28
CA LEU A 7 14.11 -33.83 -10.72
C LEU A 7 14.19 -33.00 -9.43
N ILE A 8 15.16 -32.08 -9.35
CA ILE A 8 15.22 -31.10 -8.25
C ILE A 8 15.59 -29.71 -8.81
N LEU A 9 14.85 -29.24 -9.81
CA LEU A 9 14.95 -27.85 -10.30
C LEU A 9 13.59 -27.22 -10.63
N SER A 10 12.47 -27.94 -10.42
CA SER A 10 11.12 -27.45 -10.71
C SER A 10 10.29 -27.09 -9.47
N SER A 11 10.81 -27.22 -8.25
CA SER A 11 10.05 -26.95 -7.02
C SER A 11 10.24 -25.54 -6.43
N VAL A 12 11.00 -24.64 -7.06
CA VAL A 12 11.26 -23.28 -6.50
C VAL A 12 10.19 -22.25 -6.90
N TYR A 13 9.15 -22.63 -7.64
CA TYR A 13 8.09 -21.69 -8.09
C TYR A 13 6.73 -21.85 -7.41
N LEU A 14 6.63 -22.59 -6.29
CA LEU A 14 5.36 -22.81 -5.59
C LEU A 14 4.99 -21.76 -4.52
N PHE A 15 5.76 -20.67 -4.37
CA PHE A 15 5.47 -19.60 -3.40
C PHE A 15 5.60 -18.17 -3.96
N ALA A 16 5.32 -17.95 -5.25
CA ALA A 16 5.43 -16.62 -5.87
C ALA A 16 4.09 -15.96 -6.25
N ASN A 17 2.94 -16.56 -5.90
CA ASN A 17 1.61 -16.01 -6.18
C ASN A 17 0.88 -15.51 -4.93
N THR A 18 1.58 -14.79 -4.05
CA THR A 18 0.89 -13.82 -3.20
C THR A 18 0.93 -12.47 -3.90
N THR A 19 0.13 -12.34 -4.98
CA THR A 19 -0.26 -11.02 -5.48
C THR A 19 -1.05 -10.35 -4.36
N ASN A 20 -0.35 -9.62 -3.51
CA ASN A 20 -0.97 -8.77 -2.51
C ASN A 20 -1.54 -7.58 -3.28
N GLU A 21 -2.75 -7.75 -3.79
CA GLU A 21 -3.49 -6.66 -4.39
C GLU A 21 -4.08 -5.78 -3.28
N TYR A 22 -4.22 -4.49 -3.55
CA TYR A 22 -4.77 -3.53 -2.62
C TYR A 22 -5.79 -2.66 -3.32
N TYR A 23 -6.94 -2.45 -2.69
CA TYR A 23 -7.84 -1.37 -3.05
C TYR A 23 -7.25 -0.03 -2.64
N VAL A 24 -7.31 0.93 -3.55
CA VAL A 24 -7.17 2.35 -3.25
C VAL A 24 -8.56 2.92 -3.07
N LYS A 25 -8.86 3.43 -1.89
CA LYS A 25 -10.15 4.06 -1.58
C LYS A 25 -9.99 5.58 -1.50
N TYR A 26 -11.00 6.29 -1.99
CA TYR A 26 -11.18 7.73 -1.82
C TYR A 26 -12.52 7.99 -1.12
N ASN A 27 -12.53 8.50 0.11
CA ASN A 27 -13.74 8.63 0.94
C ASN A 27 -14.58 7.33 0.95
N ASP A 28 -13.93 6.20 1.23
CA ASP A 28 -14.49 4.83 1.22
C ASP A 28 -14.88 4.26 -0.16
N TYR A 29 -14.93 5.07 -1.22
CA TYR A 29 -15.15 4.56 -2.58
C TYR A 29 -13.88 3.95 -3.15
N THR A 30 -13.97 2.71 -3.63
CA THR A 30 -12.85 2.09 -4.33
C THR A 30 -12.65 2.77 -5.69
N ILE A 31 -11.49 3.39 -5.87
CA ILE A 31 -11.11 4.11 -7.11
C ILE A 31 -10.09 3.36 -7.94
N GLY A 32 -9.40 2.37 -7.36
CA GLY A 32 -8.40 1.59 -8.08
C GLY A 32 -7.86 0.39 -7.32
N LYS A 33 -7.04 -0.39 -8.00
CA LYS A 33 -6.26 -1.52 -7.47
C LYS A 33 -4.77 -1.29 -7.68
N ILE A 34 -3.97 -1.58 -6.67
CA ILE A 34 -2.50 -1.66 -6.73
C ILE A 34 -2.14 -3.14 -6.71
N THR A 35 -1.39 -3.62 -7.71
CA THR A 35 -0.99 -5.04 -7.80
C THR A 35 0.25 -5.35 -6.98
N ASN A 36 1.12 -4.36 -6.76
CA ASN A 36 2.30 -4.44 -5.89
C ASN A 36 2.77 -3.03 -5.48
N PHE A 37 3.68 -2.97 -4.50
CA PHE A 37 4.25 -1.72 -3.98
C PHE A 37 5.61 -1.36 -4.62
N ASP A 38 5.99 -1.94 -5.76
CA ASP A 38 7.36 -1.84 -6.31
C ASP A 38 7.81 -0.40 -6.59
N THR A 39 6.87 0.49 -6.95
CA THR A 39 7.18 1.88 -7.26
C THR A 39 7.29 2.77 -6.03
N ILE A 40 6.98 2.27 -4.82
CA ILE A 40 6.99 3.06 -3.60
C ILE A 40 8.39 3.60 -3.25
N GLU A 41 9.44 2.83 -3.57
CA GLU A 41 10.83 3.26 -3.44
C GLU A 41 11.16 4.45 -4.34
N LYS A 42 10.46 4.58 -5.47
CA LYS A 42 10.56 5.74 -6.39
C LYS A 42 9.69 6.91 -5.96
N GLY A 43 8.93 6.78 -4.88
CA GLY A 43 8.06 7.82 -4.32
C GLY A 43 6.72 7.95 -5.03
N TYR A 44 6.23 6.90 -5.71
CA TYR A 44 4.87 6.91 -6.28
C TYR A 44 4.24 5.52 -6.28
N LEU A 45 2.91 5.45 -6.38
CA LEU A 45 2.15 4.22 -6.60
C LEU A 45 1.25 4.37 -7.82
N VAL A 46 1.12 3.28 -8.56
CA VAL A 46 0.26 3.20 -9.74
C VAL A 46 -0.92 2.31 -9.39
N ALA A 47 -2.12 2.89 -9.38
CA ALA A 47 -3.36 2.17 -9.21
C ALA A 47 -4.09 2.08 -10.55
N LYS A 48 -4.51 0.88 -10.92
CA LYS A 48 -5.41 0.65 -12.04
C LYS A 48 -6.84 0.96 -11.62
N PRO A 49 -7.58 1.81 -12.34
CA PRO A 49 -8.97 2.10 -12.01
C PRO A 49 -9.79 0.81 -11.94
N THR A 50 -10.66 0.70 -10.95
CA THR A 50 -11.55 -0.47 -10.76
C THR A 50 -12.95 0.00 -10.41
N GLY A 51 -13.95 -0.82 -10.75
CA GLY A 51 -15.37 -0.52 -10.54
C GLY A 51 -16.00 0.12 -11.78
N PHE A 52 -17.20 -0.35 -12.13
CA PHE A 52 -17.91 -0.01 -13.38
C PHE A 52 -18.04 1.50 -13.63
N LEU A 53 -18.39 2.25 -12.58
CA LEU A 53 -18.50 3.71 -12.65
C LEU A 53 -17.15 4.37 -12.93
N PHE A 54 -16.06 3.91 -12.31
CA PHE A 54 -14.75 4.53 -12.47
C PHE A 54 -14.06 4.12 -13.79
N SER A 55 -14.23 2.87 -14.23
CA SER A 55 -13.66 2.38 -15.48
C SER A 55 -14.36 2.93 -16.73
N SER A 56 -15.65 3.28 -16.63
CA SER A 56 -16.44 3.79 -17.76
C SER A 56 -16.52 5.32 -17.82
N LEU A 57 -16.56 6.02 -16.68
CA LEU A 57 -16.75 7.48 -16.66
C LEU A 57 -15.44 8.26 -16.70
N PHE A 58 -14.32 7.63 -16.35
CA PHE A 58 -13.05 8.33 -16.28
C PHE A 58 -12.07 7.82 -17.36
N PRO A 59 -11.59 8.70 -18.24
CA PRO A 59 -10.81 8.28 -19.40
C PRO A 59 -9.31 8.10 -19.07
N PHE A 60 -8.94 7.86 -17.81
CA PHE A 60 -7.54 7.66 -17.42
C PHE A 60 -7.23 6.16 -17.23
N GLU A 61 -6.06 5.75 -17.67
CA GLU A 61 -5.57 4.38 -17.56
C GLU A 61 -5.00 4.06 -16.18
N ASN A 62 -4.46 5.07 -15.48
CA ASN A 62 -3.89 4.91 -14.15
C ASN A 62 -4.25 6.10 -13.25
N TYR A 63 -4.45 5.80 -11.97
CA TYR A 63 -4.45 6.75 -10.88
C TYR A 63 -3.10 6.70 -10.16
N ILE A 64 -2.35 7.79 -10.17
CA ILE A 64 -0.98 7.86 -9.66
C ILE A 64 -0.94 8.71 -8.41
N ILE A 65 -0.59 8.09 -7.29
CA ILE A 65 -0.32 8.78 -6.03
C ILE A 65 1.20 9.01 -5.95
N TYR A 66 1.66 10.23 -5.66
CA TYR A 66 3.09 10.54 -5.69
C TYR A 66 3.54 11.50 -4.58
N GLU A 67 4.74 11.28 -4.04
CA GLU A 67 5.40 12.16 -3.08
C GLU A 67 5.80 13.50 -3.72
N ASN A 68 6.03 14.54 -2.91
CA ASN A 68 6.47 15.84 -3.41
C ASN A 68 7.75 15.71 -4.28
N GLY A 69 7.70 16.25 -5.51
CA GLY A 69 8.81 16.18 -6.46
C GLY A 69 9.07 14.80 -7.08
N LYS A 70 8.25 13.78 -6.78
CA LYS A 70 8.40 12.40 -7.29
C LYS A 70 7.35 12.02 -8.33
N GLN A 71 6.72 13.00 -8.97
CA GLN A 71 5.73 12.73 -10.02
C GLN A 71 6.41 12.04 -11.22
N PRO A 72 5.99 10.82 -11.60
CA PRO A 72 6.58 10.13 -12.74
C PRO A 72 6.08 10.73 -14.07
N LYS A 73 6.92 10.67 -15.10
CA LYS A 73 6.55 10.99 -16.49
C LYS A 73 6.18 9.71 -17.23
N LEU A 74 4.91 9.32 -17.14
CA LEU A 74 4.38 8.15 -17.84
C LEU A 74 3.64 8.57 -19.12
N LYS A 75 3.75 7.79 -20.19
CA LYS A 75 3.17 8.11 -21.51
C LYS A 75 1.64 7.96 -21.56
N GLN A 76 1.10 7.13 -20.67
CA GLN A 76 -0.32 6.81 -20.57
C GLN A 76 -1.15 8.01 -20.10
N LYS A 77 -2.47 7.97 -20.33
CA LYS A 77 -3.37 8.98 -19.76
C LYS A 77 -3.57 8.72 -18.27
N ASN A 78 -2.96 9.55 -17.42
CA ASN A 78 -2.96 9.31 -15.97
C ASN A 78 -3.64 10.43 -15.20
N LYS A 79 -4.33 10.06 -14.11
CA LYS A 79 -4.78 11.00 -13.08
C LYS A 79 -3.73 11.06 -11.97
N TYR A 80 -3.15 12.22 -11.75
CA TYR A 80 -2.13 12.42 -10.71
C TYR A 80 -2.73 13.00 -9.43
N LYS A 81 -2.32 12.46 -8.29
CA LYS A 81 -2.68 12.94 -6.96
C LYS A 81 -1.43 13.01 -6.09
N LYS A 82 -1.09 14.20 -5.61
CA LYS A 82 0.00 14.39 -4.67
C LYS A 82 -0.36 13.78 -3.32
N ASP A 83 0.54 12.99 -2.75
CA ASP A 83 0.49 12.53 -1.37
C ASP A 83 0.83 13.69 -0.44
N LYS A 84 -0.20 14.33 0.10
CA LYS A 84 -0.07 15.45 1.04
C LYS A 84 0.18 14.98 2.47
N TYR A 85 -0.06 13.70 2.75
CA TYR A 85 -0.16 13.15 4.09
C TYR A 85 0.97 12.14 4.39
N PHE A 86 1.95 12.03 3.49
CA PHE A 86 3.12 11.14 3.62
C PHE A 86 2.76 9.67 3.77
N LEU A 87 1.62 9.24 3.24
CA LEU A 87 1.19 7.85 3.27
C LEU A 87 2.19 6.93 2.60
N LEU A 88 2.74 7.35 1.45
CA LEU A 88 3.72 6.54 0.71
C LEU A 88 5.01 6.35 1.52
N ASP A 89 5.47 7.42 2.17
CA ASP A 89 6.67 7.35 2.99
C ASP A 89 6.46 6.48 4.24
N LEU A 90 5.30 6.60 4.89
CA LEU A 90 4.93 5.77 6.03
C LEU A 90 4.87 4.30 5.65
N VAL A 91 4.21 3.97 4.54
CA VAL A 91 4.16 2.58 4.05
C VAL A 91 5.57 2.07 3.74
N ARG A 92 6.41 2.84 3.04
CA ARG A 92 7.80 2.47 2.72
C ARG A 92 8.61 2.16 3.98
N GLN A 93 8.60 3.08 4.95
CA GLN A 93 9.35 2.93 6.19
C GLN A 93 8.85 1.73 7.02
N LEU A 94 7.53 1.60 7.20
CA LEU A 94 6.93 0.62 8.12
C LEU A 94 6.76 -0.79 7.53
N SER A 95 6.81 -0.91 6.20
CA SER A 95 6.94 -2.20 5.54
C SER A 95 8.33 -2.81 5.74
N THR A 96 9.35 -1.97 5.92
CA THR A 96 10.75 -2.39 6.09
C THR A 96 11.12 -2.59 7.56
N ALA A 97 10.79 -1.62 8.42
CA ALA A 97 11.16 -1.61 9.83
C ALA A 97 9.99 -1.14 10.70
N ARG A 98 9.69 -1.89 11.77
CA ARG A 98 8.59 -1.60 12.70
C ARG A 98 9.14 -1.21 14.06
N PRO A 99 9.55 0.06 14.24
CA PRO A 99 10.15 0.49 15.49
C PRO A 99 9.09 0.49 16.60
N LYS A 100 9.47 0.03 17.80
CA LYS A 100 8.61 0.16 18.99
C LYS A 100 8.22 1.61 19.23
N TYR A 101 9.18 2.53 19.02
CA TYR A 101 8.96 3.97 19.03
C TYR A 101 9.94 4.65 18.06
N LYS A 102 9.49 5.64 17.30
CA LYS A 102 10.33 6.49 16.46
C LYS A 102 9.68 7.86 16.28
N THR A 103 10.48 8.91 16.39
CA THR A 103 10.08 10.27 16.03
C THR A 103 10.98 10.76 14.92
N TYR A 104 10.41 11.43 13.92
CA TYR A 104 11.18 12.11 12.89
C TYR A 104 10.46 13.35 12.38
N GLU A 105 11.24 14.24 11.80
CA GLU A 105 10.78 15.51 11.24
C GLU A 105 10.72 15.39 9.71
N LYS A 106 9.65 15.91 9.11
CA LYS A 106 9.51 15.97 7.66
C LYS A 106 8.74 17.23 7.25
N ASP A 107 9.37 18.06 6.45
CA ASP A 107 8.83 19.37 6.04
C ASP A 107 8.37 20.20 7.26
N ASN A 108 7.06 20.46 7.39
CA ASN A 108 6.46 21.21 8.49
C ASN A 108 5.81 20.30 9.55
N PHE A 109 6.15 19.02 9.53
CA PHE A 109 5.50 18.02 10.37
C PHE A 109 6.50 17.30 11.28
N SER A 110 6.07 17.05 12.52
CA SER A 110 6.72 16.09 13.42
C SER A 110 5.86 14.83 13.44
N ILE A 111 6.46 13.67 13.15
CA ILE A 111 5.74 12.39 13.05
C ILE A 111 6.28 11.46 14.11
N GLN A 112 5.38 11.05 15.02
CA GLN A 112 5.67 10.07 16.07
C GLN A 112 5.00 8.76 15.70
N ILE A 113 5.77 7.67 15.74
CA ILE A 113 5.33 6.32 15.39
C ILE A 113 5.52 5.42 16.60
N LYS A 114 4.52 4.57 16.86
CA LYS A 114 4.59 3.48 17.83
C LYS A 114 4.06 2.21 17.19
N CYS A 115 4.88 1.16 17.15
CA CYS A 115 4.46 -0.15 16.68
C CYS A 115 4.37 -1.15 17.82
N ASP A 116 3.28 -1.90 17.84
CA ASP A 116 3.08 -3.07 18.68
C ASP A 116 2.55 -4.22 17.83
N ASN A 117 3.28 -5.34 17.80
CA ASN A 117 2.96 -6.52 17.01
C ASN A 117 2.62 -6.22 15.54
N SER A 118 1.35 -6.39 15.17
CA SER A 118 0.78 -6.22 13.84
C SER A 118 0.27 -4.81 13.56
N ARG A 119 0.37 -3.85 14.50
CA ARG A 119 -0.20 -2.51 14.37
C ARG A 119 0.83 -1.43 14.65
N CYS A 120 0.96 -0.48 13.73
CA CYS A 120 1.73 0.74 13.91
C CYS A 120 0.77 1.93 13.93
N THR A 121 0.69 2.66 15.04
CA THR A 121 -0.01 3.94 15.12
C THR A 121 0.97 5.07 14.89
N TYR A 122 0.50 6.18 14.32
CA TYR A 122 1.28 7.40 14.24
C TYR A 122 0.44 8.62 14.54
N THR A 123 1.11 9.64 15.09
CA THR A 123 0.58 10.99 15.28
C THR A 123 1.46 11.95 14.50
N ARG A 124 0.84 12.74 13.63
CA ARG A 124 1.48 13.78 12.83
C ARG A 124 1.06 15.14 13.37
N TYR A 125 2.03 15.91 13.85
CA TYR A 125 1.84 17.29 14.28
C TYR A 125 2.20 18.25 13.15
N ASP A 126 1.24 19.02 12.66
CA ASP A 126 1.46 20.12 11.71
C ASP A 126 1.85 21.39 12.47
N LYS A 127 3.11 21.78 12.34
CA LYS A 127 3.66 22.96 13.03
C LYS A 127 3.08 24.27 12.52
N LYS A 128 2.61 24.31 11.27
CA LYS A 128 2.03 25.53 10.68
C LYS A 128 0.60 25.76 11.14
N GLN A 129 -0.17 24.68 11.24
CA GLN A 129 -1.57 24.75 11.66
C GLN A 129 -1.76 24.59 13.17
N ASN A 130 -0.71 24.17 13.89
CA ASN A 130 -0.77 23.78 15.30
C ASN A 130 -1.85 22.71 15.54
N LYS A 131 -1.87 21.66 14.70
CA LYS A 131 -2.88 20.59 14.71
C LYS A 131 -2.23 19.21 14.73
N PHE A 132 -2.90 18.28 15.38
CA PHE A 132 -2.52 16.87 15.44
C PHE A 132 -3.46 16.03 14.59
N TYR A 133 -2.89 15.03 13.92
CA TYR A 133 -3.60 14.09 13.07
C TYR A 133 -3.11 12.69 13.35
N ASP A 134 -4.04 11.74 13.46
CA ASP A 134 -3.71 10.38 13.84
C ASP A 134 -3.97 9.42 12.69
N GLY A 135 -3.19 8.34 12.68
CA GLY A 135 -3.38 7.28 11.72
C GLY A 135 -2.78 5.96 12.21
N TYR A 136 -3.01 4.92 11.42
CA TYR A 136 -2.46 3.61 11.70
C TYR A 136 -2.24 2.78 10.45
N LEU A 137 -1.31 1.83 10.57
CA LEU A 137 -1.07 0.77 9.61
C LEU A 137 -1.23 -0.58 10.33
N THR A 138 -1.90 -1.53 9.70
CA THR A 138 -2.00 -2.92 10.18
C THR A 138 -1.31 -3.86 9.22
N PHE A 139 -0.77 -4.95 9.76
CA PHE A 139 0.03 -5.91 9.01
C PHE A 139 -0.22 -7.36 9.43
N THR A 140 -0.33 -8.25 8.47
CA THR A 140 -0.39 -9.71 8.68
C THR A 140 0.80 -10.35 7.99
N ASN A 141 1.58 -11.16 8.71
CA ASN A 141 2.76 -11.86 8.17
C ASN A 141 3.68 -10.95 7.36
N LYS A 142 4.07 -9.82 7.97
CA LYS A 142 4.90 -8.76 7.36
C LYS A 142 4.29 -8.02 6.17
N THR A 143 3.10 -8.40 5.71
CA THR A 143 2.37 -7.76 4.60
C THR A 143 1.47 -6.65 5.13
N LEU A 144 1.37 -5.52 4.45
CA LEU A 144 0.42 -4.46 4.78
C LEU A 144 -1.01 -4.99 4.60
N ASP A 145 -1.91 -4.72 5.53
CA ASP A 145 -3.34 -5.01 5.37
C ASP A 145 -4.13 -3.73 5.17
N LYS A 146 -3.82 -2.68 5.92
CA LYS A 146 -4.55 -1.41 5.84
C LYS A 146 -3.67 -0.24 6.24
N ILE A 147 -3.86 0.90 5.59
CA ILE A 147 -3.45 2.21 6.10
C ILE A 147 -4.67 3.11 6.26
N TYR A 148 -4.69 3.87 7.34
CA TYR A 148 -5.69 4.87 7.63
C TYR A 148 -5.01 6.12 8.21
N ASP A 149 -5.48 7.29 7.79
CA ASP A 149 -5.08 8.61 8.30
C ASP A 149 -6.36 9.43 8.45
N SER A 150 -6.55 10.09 9.59
CA SER A 150 -7.79 10.81 9.90
C SER A 150 -8.12 11.93 8.92
N GLU A 151 -7.12 12.53 8.28
CA GLU A 151 -7.30 13.61 7.31
C GLU A 151 -7.17 13.14 5.86
N SER A 152 -6.55 11.98 5.64
CA SER A 152 -6.42 11.49 4.29
C SER A 152 -7.74 10.92 3.81
N THR A 153 -8.29 11.58 2.79
CA THR A 153 -9.33 11.00 1.93
C THR A 153 -8.89 9.70 1.25
N ILE A 154 -7.59 9.37 1.22
CA ILE A 154 -7.03 8.17 0.58
C ILE A 154 -6.64 7.12 1.63
N SER A 155 -7.01 5.87 1.40
CA SER A 155 -6.54 4.70 2.14
C SER A 155 -6.16 3.55 1.20
N PHE A 156 -5.32 2.63 1.69
CA PHE A 156 -5.00 1.37 1.03
C PHE A 156 -5.51 0.22 1.89
N GLU A 157 -6.15 -0.75 1.27
CA GLU A 157 -6.69 -1.93 1.95
C GLU A 157 -6.43 -3.17 1.11
N ARG A 158 -5.81 -4.17 1.71
CA ARG A 158 -5.46 -5.43 1.06
C ARG A 158 -6.71 -6.17 0.63
N ILE A 159 -6.68 -6.70 -0.58
CA ILE A 159 -7.72 -7.59 -1.09
C ILE A 159 -7.47 -8.97 -0.49
N ILE A 160 -8.32 -9.36 0.45
CA ILE A 160 -8.32 -10.71 1.00
C ILE A 160 -9.31 -11.51 0.15
N ASN A 161 -8.79 -12.31 -0.78
CA ASN A 161 -9.61 -13.34 -1.41
C ASN A 161 -9.76 -14.46 -0.40
N GLU A 162 -10.84 -14.44 0.37
CA GLU A 162 -11.29 -15.62 1.09
C GLU A 162 -11.60 -16.68 0.05
N LYS A 163 -10.61 -17.52 -0.28
CA LYS A 163 -10.95 -18.87 -0.73
C LYS A 163 -11.65 -19.49 0.47
N LEU A 164 -12.98 -19.58 0.35
CA LEU A 164 -13.77 -20.56 1.07
C LEU A 164 -13.07 -21.91 0.86
N ASP A 165 -12.25 -22.31 1.82
CA ASP A 165 -11.81 -23.69 1.97
C ASP A 165 -13.03 -24.52 2.38
N ILE A 166 -13.95 -24.74 1.43
CA ILE A 166 -14.87 -25.87 1.47
C ILE A 166 -14.03 -27.07 1.01
N ILE A 167 -13.07 -27.46 1.85
CA ILE A 167 -12.40 -28.74 1.71
C ILE A 167 -13.30 -29.76 2.42
N SER A 168 -14.08 -30.45 1.59
CA SER A 168 -14.53 -31.85 1.76
C SER A 168 -14.95 -32.30 3.16
N LEU A 169 -16.23 -32.11 3.48
CA LEU A 169 -16.99 -33.03 4.32
C LEU A 169 -17.94 -33.81 3.41
N ILE A 170 -17.38 -34.69 2.58
CA ILE A 170 -18.06 -35.83 1.95
C ILE A 170 -17.06 -36.98 1.98
#